data_AF-A0A1B7WYY7-F1
#
_entry.id   AF-A0A1B7WYY7-F1
#
_cell.length_a   1.000
_cell.length_b   1.000
_cell.length_c   1.000
_cell.angle_alpha   90.00
_cell.angle_beta   90.00
_cell.angle_gamma   90.00
#
_symmetry.space_group_name_H-M   'P 1'
#
loop_
_entity.id
_entity.type
_entity.pdbx_description
1 polymer ?
#
loop_
_entity_poly.entity_id
_entity_poly.type
_entity_poly.pdbx_seq_one_letter_code
_entity_poly.pdbx_strand_id
1 'polypeptide(L)'
;MAFDLSNYETVADRIQKFWKTWPQGRIITEIKLINETEVVVQASIFTDREDPRPASVDWAHETRGSTHINRASFLENCASSAIGRGLATLGLSTSKNRPSREEMIKATRESRNYIEEASEAAANKDLETLRTIYNTALKSQVDNDVLEAIKGLADSIKAK
;
A
#
# COMPACT_ATOMS: atom_id res chain seq x y z
N MET A 1 13.92 5.42 -10.91
CA MET A 1 13.47 4.16 -11.55
C MET A 1 12.09 3.87 -11.01
N ALA A 2 11.05 4.07 -11.82
CA ALA A 2 9.67 3.82 -11.44
C ALA A 2 9.47 2.33 -11.16
N PHE A 3 8.82 1.99 -10.05
CA PHE A 3 8.39 0.61 -9.79
C PHE A 3 7.34 0.22 -10.84
N ASP A 4 7.63 -0.80 -11.63
CA ASP A 4 6.69 -1.35 -12.61
C ASP A 4 5.56 -2.09 -11.87
N LEU A 5 4.46 -1.39 -11.66
CA LEU A 5 3.24 -1.88 -11.02
C LEU A 5 2.51 -2.96 -11.83
N SER A 6 2.91 -3.21 -13.09
CA SER A 6 2.27 -4.24 -13.92
C SER A 6 2.43 -5.65 -13.36
N ASN A 7 3.44 -5.88 -12.52
CA ASN A 7 3.69 -7.15 -11.85
C ASN A 7 3.20 -7.19 -10.40
N TYR A 8 2.48 -6.18 -9.92
CA TYR A 8 1.95 -6.16 -8.55
C TYR A 8 0.65 -6.94 -8.45
N GLU A 9 0.74 -8.20 -8.05
CA GLU A 9 -0.42 -9.00 -7.73
C GLU A 9 -1.06 -8.57 -6.40
N THR A 10 -2.36 -8.31 -6.42
CA THR A 10 -3.10 -7.88 -5.24
C THR A 10 -3.34 -9.06 -4.29
N VAL A 11 -3.67 -8.77 -3.02
CA VAL A 11 -4.08 -9.81 -2.07
C VAL A 11 -5.32 -10.55 -2.56
N ALA A 12 -6.26 -9.84 -3.19
CA ALA A 12 -7.47 -10.45 -3.77
C ALA A 12 -7.12 -11.47 -4.86
N ASP A 13 -6.18 -11.14 -5.75
CA ASP A 13 -5.73 -12.07 -6.81
C ASP A 13 -5.07 -13.32 -6.22
N ARG A 14 -4.23 -13.15 -5.19
CA ARG A 14 -3.63 -14.28 -4.46
C ARG A 14 -4.67 -15.18 -3.82
N ILE A 15 -5.71 -14.59 -3.20
CA ILE A 15 -6.82 -15.35 -2.61
C ILE A 15 -7.57 -16.13 -3.69
N GLN A 16 -7.84 -15.53 -4.85
CA GLN A 16 -8.49 -16.27 -5.94
C GLN A 16 -7.63 -17.42 -6.46
N LYS A 17 -6.32 -17.23 -6.61
CA LYS A 17 -5.40 -18.31 -6.97
C LYS A 17 -5.36 -19.40 -5.91
N PHE A 18 -5.33 -19.02 -4.63
CA PHE A 18 -5.38 -19.96 -3.53
C PHE A 18 -6.61 -20.87 -3.61
N TRP A 19 -7.81 -20.33 -3.79
CA TRP A 19 -9.03 -21.15 -3.89
C TRP A 19 -9.09 -22.01 -5.15
N LYS A 20 -8.44 -21.59 -6.24
CA LYS A 20 -8.31 -22.40 -7.46
C LYS A 20 -7.33 -23.57 -7.27
N THR A 21 -6.20 -23.32 -6.61
CA THR A 21 -5.15 -24.34 -6.38
C THR A 21 -5.54 -25.31 -5.26
N TRP A 22 -6.15 -24.79 -4.19
CA TRP A 22 -6.57 -25.54 -3.01
C TRP A 22 -8.04 -25.24 -2.67
N PRO A 23 -9.01 -25.85 -3.38
CA PRO A 23 -10.43 -25.62 -3.15
C PRO A 23 -10.91 -26.03 -1.75
N GLN A 24 -10.20 -26.97 -1.11
CA GLN A 24 -10.46 -27.41 0.26
C GLN A 24 -9.63 -26.65 1.31
N GLY A 25 -8.86 -25.65 0.90
CA GLY A 25 -8.01 -24.90 1.81
C GLY A 25 -8.79 -24.12 2.86
N ARG A 26 -8.06 -23.54 3.81
CA ARG A 26 -8.63 -22.70 4.86
C ARG A 26 -7.64 -21.59 5.21
N ILE A 27 -8.17 -20.38 5.40
CA ILE A 27 -7.41 -19.23 5.88
C ILE A 27 -8.01 -18.84 7.23
N ILE A 28 -7.18 -18.87 8.27
CA ILE A 28 -7.57 -18.44 9.62
C ILE A 28 -6.74 -17.21 9.98
N THR A 29 -7.40 -16.14 10.42
CA THR A 29 -6.74 -14.96 10.97
C THR A 29 -7.00 -14.83 12.46
N GLU A 30 -5.97 -14.54 13.23
CA GLU A 30 -6.05 -14.35 14.68
C GLU A 30 -5.39 -13.05 15.10
N ILE A 31 -6.08 -12.26 15.93
CA ILE A 31 -5.48 -11.10 16.57
C ILE A 31 -4.54 -11.60 17.68
N LYS A 32 -3.24 -11.34 17.55
CA LYS A 32 -2.24 -11.68 18.57
C LYS A 32 -2.00 -10.55 19.54
N LEU A 33 -2.20 -9.31 19.10
CA LEU A 33 -2.12 -8.12 19.91
C LEU A 33 -3.08 -7.08 19.36
N ILE A 34 -3.84 -6.43 20.23
CA ILE A 34 -4.56 -5.21 19.91
C ILE A 34 -4.52 -4.30 21.13
N ASN A 35 -4.03 -3.08 20.94
CA ASN A 35 -4.00 -2.06 21.98
C ASN A 35 -4.31 -0.68 21.36
N GLU A 36 -4.09 0.39 22.13
CA GLU A 36 -4.37 1.77 21.69
C GLU A 36 -3.46 2.26 20.57
N THR A 37 -2.27 1.68 20.41
CA THR A 37 -1.25 2.15 19.46
C THR A 37 -1.10 1.23 18.26
N GLU A 38 -1.35 -0.07 18.40
CA GLU A 38 -1.03 -1.06 17.37
C GLU A 38 -1.94 -2.29 17.38
N VAL A 39 -1.86 -3.03 16.27
CA VAL A 39 -2.48 -4.34 16.10
C VAL A 39 -1.51 -5.29 15.40
N VAL A 40 -1.48 -6.54 15.87
CA VAL A 40 -0.76 -7.65 15.24
C VAL A 40 -1.76 -8.74 14.90
N VAL A 41 -1.81 -9.12 13.63
CA VAL A 41 -2.65 -10.21 13.13
C VAL A 41 -1.75 -11.31 12.58
N GLN A 42 -2.02 -12.54 12.98
CA GLN A 42 -1.46 -13.75 12.38
C GLN A 42 -2.43 -14.28 11.32
N ALA A 43 -1.91 -14.74 10.18
CA ALA A 43 -2.65 -15.55 9.22
C ALA A 43 -2.04 -16.95 9.14
N SER A 44 -2.87 -17.96 9.33
CA SER A 44 -2.54 -19.38 9.23
C SER A 44 -3.28 -19.96 8.02
N ILE A 45 -2.52 -20.44 7.04
CA ILE A 45 -3.04 -20.94 5.77
C ILE A 45 -2.92 -22.46 5.74
N PHE A 46 -4.00 -23.15 5.38
CA PHE A 46 -4.09 -24.59 5.24
C PHE A 46 -4.43 -24.94 3.80
N THR A 47 -3.75 -25.92 3.22
CA THR A 47 -4.05 -26.42 1.86
C THR A 47 -5.21 -27.41 1.84
N ASP A 48 -5.50 -28.02 2.98
CA ASP A 48 -6.71 -28.81 3.23
C ASP A 48 -7.34 -28.41 4.58
N ARG A 49 -8.66 -28.39 4.66
CA ARG A 49 -9.42 -28.01 5.87
C ARG A 49 -9.22 -28.98 7.04
N GLU A 50 -8.92 -30.23 6.75
CA GLU A 50 -8.72 -31.29 7.74
C GLU A 50 -7.25 -31.36 8.21
N ASP A 51 -6.34 -30.61 7.58
CA ASP A 51 -4.94 -30.60 7.98
C ASP A 51 -4.79 -30.11 9.43
N PRO A 52 -4.07 -30.86 10.28
CA PRO A 52 -3.89 -30.49 11.69
C PRO A 52 -2.90 -29.33 11.87
N ARG A 53 -2.16 -28.96 10.83
CA ARG A 53 -1.12 -27.92 10.87
C ARG A 53 -1.22 -27.04 9.62
N PRO A 54 -1.00 -25.72 9.76
CA PRO A 54 -0.99 -24.83 8.61
C PRO A 54 0.21 -25.14 7.70
N ALA A 55 -0.01 -25.02 6.39
CA ALA A 55 1.02 -25.09 5.37
C ALA A 55 1.89 -23.82 5.35
N SER A 56 1.33 -22.67 5.74
CA SER A 56 2.09 -21.45 5.97
C SER A 56 1.49 -20.61 7.10
N VAL A 57 2.36 -19.86 7.80
CA VAL A 57 1.97 -18.91 8.85
C VAL A 57 2.77 -17.64 8.66
N ASP A 58 2.11 -16.48 8.74
CA ASP A 58 2.77 -15.18 8.73
C ASP A 58 2.02 -14.16 9.58
N TRP A 59 2.63 -12.99 9.78
CA TRP A 59 2.10 -11.93 10.63
C TRP A 59 2.15 -10.59 9.91
N ALA A 60 1.21 -9.73 10.25
CA ALA A 60 1.27 -8.31 9.94
C ALA A 60 1.15 -7.48 11.21
N HIS A 61 1.70 -6.28 11.14
CA HIS A 61 1.68 -5.28 12.19
C HIS A 61 1.26 -3.95 11.59
N GLU A 62 0.34 -3.26 12.26
CA GLU A 62 -0.10 -1.93 11.88
C GLU A 62 -0.23 -1.03 13.10
N THR A 63 0.25 0.21 12.96
CA THR A 63 0.14 1.26 13.99
C THR A 63 -1.10 2.13 13.73
N ARG A 64 -1.92 2.34 14.75
CA ARG A 64 -3.11 3.19 14.69
C ARG A 64 -2.74 4.63 14.30
N GLY A 65 -3.50 5.21 13.38
CA GLY A 65 -3.30 6.61 12.96
C GLY A 65 -2.03 6.87 12.14
N SER A 66 -1.26 5.84 11.78
CA SER A 66 -0.03 5.97 10.97
C SER A 66 -0.27 6.58 9.58
N THR A 67 -1.46 6.40 9.02
CA THR A 67 -1.87 6.95 7.73
C THR A 67 -3.35 7.36 7.77
N HIS A 68 -3.79 8.20 6.81
CA HIS A 68 -5.21 8.56 6.67
C HIS A 68 -6.09 7.32 6.45
N ILE A 69 -5.57 6.31 5.74
CA ILE A 69 -6.22 5.03 5.44
C ILE A 69 -6.34 4.15 6.71
N ASN A 70 -5.31 4.14 7.57
CA ASN A 70 -5.33 3.40 8.84
C ASN A 70 -6.13 4.11 9.95
N ARG A 71 -6.72 5.28 9.71
CA ARG A 71 -7.49 5.98 10.74
C ARG A 71 -8.86 5.33 11.00
N ALA A 72 -9.45 4.68 9.99
CA ALA A 72 -10.77 4.06 10.08
C ALA A 72 -10.75 2.52 9.98
N SER A 73 -9.73 1.92 9.35
CA SER A 73 -9.73 0.47 9.03
C SER A 73 -8.39 -0.22 9.28
N PHE A 74 -7.69 0.15 10.36
CA PHE A 74 -6.36 -0.40 10.68
C PHE A 74 -6.39 -1.93 10.93
N LEU A 75 -7.48 -2.46 11.50
CA LEU A 75 -7.61 -3.89 11.76
C LEU A 75 -7.77 -4.68 10.46
N GLU A 76 -8.64 -4.21 9.55
CA GLU A 76 -8.92 -4.83 8.26
C GLU A 76 -7.69 -4.78 7.34
N ASN A 77 -6.95 -3.66 7.38
CA ASN A 77 -5.69 -3.52 6.65
C ASN A 77 -4.61 -4.48 7.20
N CYS A 78 -4.53 -4.63 8.52
CA CYS A 78 -3.60 -5.58 9.14
C CYS A 78 -3.97 -7.03 8.79
N ALA A 79 -5.25 -7.40 8.86
CA ALA A 79 -5.72 -8.73 8.48
C ALA A 79 -5.44 -9.04 7.00
N SER A 80 -5.74 -8.10 6.10
CA SER A 80 -5.45 -8.23 4.67
C SER A 80 -3.95 -8.38 4.39
N SER A 81 -3.12 -7.64 5.12
CA SER A 81 -1.66 -7.73 5.03
C SER A 81 -1.13 -9.08 5.53
N ALA A 82 -1.68 -9.59 6.64
CA ALA A 82 -1.29 -10.89 7.18
C ALA A 82 -1.61 -12.02 6.19
N ILE A 83 -2.81 -11.99 5.58
CA ILE A 83 -3.21 -12.95 4.54
C ILE A 83 -2.27 -12.86 3.33
N GLY A 84 -2.03 -11.65 2.82
CA GLY A 84 -1.14 -11.44 1.68
C GLY A 84 0.27 -12.01 1.90
N ARG A 85 0.82 -11.82 3.10
CA ARG A 85 2.12 -12.37 3.49
C ARG A 85 2.09 -13.90 3.64
N GLY A 86 1.04 -14.45 4.27
CA GLY A 86 0.86 -15.90 4.41
C GLY A 86 0.75 -16.62 3.07
N LEU A 87 0.01 -16.05 2.12
CA LEU A 87 -0.14 -16.60 0.76
C LEU A 87 1.16 -16.47 -0.05
N ALA A 88 1.89 -15.36 0.11
CA ALA A 88 3.22 -15.21 -0.50
C ALA A 88 4.20 -16.26 0.03
N THR A 89 4.20 -16.52 1.34
CA THR A 89 4.99 -17.57 1.99
C THR A 89 4.59 -18.98 1.50
N LEU A 90 3.31 -19.21 1.16
CA LEU A 90 2.83 -20.45 0.54
C LEU A 90 3.27 -20.61 -0.93
N GLY A 91 3.95 -19.63 -1.52
CA GLY A 91 4.42 -19.67 -2.91
C GLY A 91 3.48 -19.00 -3.91
N LEU A 92 2.42 -18.32 -3.45
CA LEU A 92 1.55 -17.50 -4.31
C LEU A 92 2.06 -16.07 -4.44
N SER A 93 3.38 -15.91 -4.60
CA SER A 93 3.99 -14.63 -4.95
C SER A 93 4.42 -14.64 -6.41
N THR A 94 3.90 -13.71 -7.19
CA THR A 94 4.37 -13.38 -8.55
C THR A 94 5.67 -12.58 -8.57
N SER A 95 5.99 -11.88 -7.48
CA SER A 95 7.25 -11.14 -7.36
C SER A 95 8.35 -12.04 -6.80
N LYS A 96 9.51 -12.07 -7.49
CA LYS A 96 10.75 -12.72 -7.03
C LYS A 96 11.31 -12.10 -5.74
N ASN A 97 10.91 -10.87 -5.44
CA ASN A 97 11.31 -10.13 -4.24
C ASN A 97 10.08 -9.93 -3.36
N ARG A 98 10.15 -10.34 -2.09
CA ARG A 98 9.14 -10.03 -1.06
C ARG A 98 9.22 -8.52 -0.79
N PRO A 99 8.35 -7.67 -1.36
CA PRO A 99 8.53 -6.23 -1.24
C PRO A 99 8.27 -5.86 0.22
N SER A 100 9.16 -5.05 0.80
CA SER A 100 8.98 -4.60 2.18
C SER A 100 7.78 -3.65 2.28
N ARG A 101 7.21 -3.50 3.47
CA ARG A 101 6.12 -2.53 3.74
C ARG A 101 6.53 -1.10 3.33
N GLU A 102 7.82 -0.79 3.39
CA GLU A 102 8.40 0.50 2.99
C GLU A 102 8.39 0.71 1.48
N GLU A 103 8.66 -0.33 0.68
CA GLU A 103 8.59 -0.29 -0.78
C GLU A 103 7.14 -0.12 -1.27
N MET A 104 6.17 -0.73 -0.58
CA MET A 104 4.74 -0.52 -0.86
C MET A 104 4.26 0.89 -0.51
N ILE A 105 4.66 1.43 0.66
CA ILE A 105 4.34 2.82 1.04
C ILE A 105 4.95 3.80 0.02
N LYS A 106 6.15 3.50 -0.51
CA LYS A 106 6.75 4.27 -1.59
C LYS A 106 5.92 4.17 -2.88
N ALA A 107 5.46 2.99 -3.26
CA ALA A 107 4.60 2.81 -4.44
C ALA A 107 3.24 3.52 -4.32
N THR A 108 2.60 3.55 -3.15
CA THR A 108 1.35 4.31 -2.92
C THR A 108 1.59 5.83 -2.86
N ARG A 109 2.81 6.26 -2.51
CA ARG A 109 3.21 7.69 -2.59
C ARG A 109 3.56 8.10 -4.02
N GLU A 110 4.13 7.18 -4.81
CA GLU A 110 4.42 7.36 -6.23
C GLU A 110 3.16 7.32 -7.12
N SER A 111 2.02 6.79 -6.63
CA SER A 111 0.75 6.81 -7.38
C SER A 111 0.00 8.16 -7.33
N ARG A 112 0.50 9.15 -6.57
CA ARG A 112 -0.04 10.51 -6.61
C ARG A 112 0.69 11.31 -7.67
N ASN A 113 0.03 11.58 -8.79
CA ASN A 113 0.61 12.34 -9.88
C ASN A 113 0.60 13.85 -9.54
N TYR A 114 1.57 14.27 -8.73
CA TYR A 114 1.69 15.66 -8.26
C TYR A 114 1.75 16.69 -9.40
N ILE A 115 2.23 16.29 -10.58
CA ILE A 115 2.30 17.16 -11.76
C ILE A 115 0.90 17.41 -12.34
N GLU A 116 0.06 16.39 -12.39
CA GLU A 116 -1.30 16.48 -12.93
C GLU A 116 -2.19 17.34 -12.03
N GLU A 117 -2.16 17.10 -10.72
CA GLU A 117 -2.87 17.93 -9.73
C GLU A 117 -2.38 19.40 -9.76
N ALA A 118 -1.07 19.61 -9.91
CA ALA A 118 -0.51 20.96 -10.01
C ALA A 118 -0.90 21.67 -11.32
N SER A 119 -1.00 20.93 -12.42
CA SER A 119 -1.44 21.45 -13.72
C SER A 119 -2.90 21.90 -13.68
N GLU A 120 -3.79 21.12 -13.06
CA GLU A 120 -5.19 21.51 -12.86
C GLU A 120 -5.34 22.75 -11.97
N ALA A 121 -4.61 22.79 -10.85
CA ALA A 121 -4.59 23.96 -9.98
C ALA A 121 -4.04 25.21 -10.71
N ALA A 122 -3.04 25.04 -11.59
CA ALA A 122 -2.52 26.12 -12.40
C ALA A 122 -3.51 26.62 -13.45
N ALA A 123 -4.24 25.72 -14.11
CA ALA A 123 -5.32 26.07 -15.04
C ALA A 123 -6.42 26.90 -14.35
N ASN A 124 -6.72 26.58 -13.10
CA ASN A 124 -7.69 27.30 -12.27
C ASN A 124 -7.12 28.56 -11.58
N LYS A 125 -5.84 28.90 -11.82
CA LYS A 125 -5.11 29.99 -11.14
C LYS A 125 -5.14 29.90 -9.61
N ASP A 126 -5.26 28.70 -9.06
CA ASP A 126 -5.34 28.46 -7.63
C ASP A 126 -3.93 28.29 -7.03
N LEU A 127 -3.37 29.42 -6.63
CA LEU A 127 -2.05 29.52 -5.99
C LEU A 127 -1.99 28.86 -4.61
N GLU A 128 -3.10 28.75 -3.90
CA GLU A 128 -3.15 28.18 -2.56
C GLU A 128 -3.10 26.65 -2.63
N THR A 129 -3.84 26.08 -3.57
CA THR A 129 -3.80 24.65 -3.88
C THR A 129 -2.43 24.22 -4.41
N LEU A 130 -1.82 25.01 -5.32
CA LEU A 130 -0.44 24.77 -5.80
C LEU A 130 0.60 24.75 -4.67
N ARG A 131 0.52 25.68 -3.72
CA ARG A 131 1.41 25.70 -2.55
C ARG A 131 1.22 24.47 -1.67
N THR A 132 -0.03 24.03 -1.51
CA THR A 132 -0.36 22.84 -0.72
C THR A 132 0.19 21.58 -1.39
N ILE A 133 0.06 21.45 -2.71
CA ILE A 133 0.62 20.35 -3.50
C ILE A 133 2.15 20.36 -3.40
N TYR A 134 2.81 21.51 -3.58
CA TYR A 134 4.26 21.65 -3.44
C TYR A 134 4.76 21.22 -2.05
N ASN A 135 4.13 21.71 -0.98
CA ASN A 135 4.52 21.36 0.39
C ASN A 135 4.29 19.86 0.69
N THR A 136 3.25 19.28 0.10
CA THR A 136 2.98 17.85 0.25
C THR A 136 3.99 17.01 -0.54
N ALA A 137 4.35 17.42 -1.75
CA ALA A 137 5.41 16.82 -2.55
C ALA A 137 6.77 16.90 -1.82
N LEU A 138 7.11 18.06 -1.26
CA LEU A 138 8.34 18.28 -0.50
C LEU A 138 8.42 17.36 0.73
N LYS A 139 7.33 17.23 1.49
CA LYS A 139 7.23 16.30 2.63
C LYS A 139 7.31 14.83 2.22
N SER A 140 6.83 14.49 1.03
CA SER A 140 6.88 13.15 0.48
C SER A 140 8.24 12.77 -0.12
N GLN A 141 9.22 13.69 -0.14
CA GLN A 141 10.56 13.47 -0.71
C GLN A 141 10.50 12.95 -2.17
N VAL A 142 9.61 13.52 -2.98
CA VAL A 142 9.58 13.23 -4.43
C VAL A 142 10.81 13.79 -5.13
N ASP A 143 11.06 13.31 -6.35
CA ASP A 143 12.20 13.72 -7.17
C ASP A 143 12.25 15.24 -7.39
N ASN A 144 13.46 15.80 -7.46
CA ASN A 144 13.65 17.25 -7.49
C ASN A 144 13.06 17.88 -8.77
N ASP A 145 13.03 17.12 -9.87
CA ASP A 145 12.42 17.49 -11.14
C ASP A 145 10.90 17.77 -10.99
N VAL A 146 10.21 17.02 -10.12
CA VAL A 146 8.78 17.21 -9.86
C VAL A 146 8.55 18.51 -9.08
N LEU A 147 9.43 18.84 -8.14
CA LEU A 147 9.36 20.09 -7.36
C LEU A 147 9.62 21.32 -8.24
N GLU A 148 10.56 21.23 -9.19
CA GLU A 148 10.81 22.29 -10.15
C GLU A 148 9.64 22.50 -11.12
N ALA A 149 9.02 21.43 -11.61
CA ALA A 149 7.84 21.52 -12.47
C ALA A 149 6.68 22.25 -11.78
N ILE A 150 6.40 21.92 -10.51
CA ILE A 150 5.34 22.57 -9.71
C ILE A 150 5.66 24.06 -9.48
N LYS A 151 6.93 24.40 -9.22
CA LYS A 151 7.36 25.81 -9.11
C LYS A 151 7.17 26.57 -10.42
N GLY A 152 7.58 26.00 -11.55
CA GLY A 152 7.43 26.61 -12.87
C GLY A 152 5.96 26.91 -13.19
N LEU A 153 5.04 26.00 -12.83
CA LEU A 153 3.60 26.23 -12.94
C LEU A 153 3.15 27.41 -12.07
N ALA A 154 3.61 27.51 -10.82
CA ALA A 154 3.27 28.63 -9.95
C ALA A 154 3.82 29.99 -10.44
N ASP A 155 5.01 30.01 -11.03
CA ASP A 155 5.62 31.23 -11.58
C ASP A 155 4.93 31.67 -12.88
N SER A 156 4.43 30.72 -13.69
CA SER A 156 3.64 31.02 -14.90
C SER A 156 2.32 31.76 -14.61
N ILE A 157 1.76 31.57 -13.41
CA ILE A 157 0.55 32.27 -12.94
C ILE A 157 0.90 33.67 -12.45
N LYS A 158 2.05 33.87 -11.81
CA LYS A 158 2.51 35.18 -11.33
C LYS A 158 3.02 36.10 -12.44
N ALA A 159 3.47 35.52 -13.56
CA ALA A 159 3.97 36.27 -14.72
C ALA A 159 2.86 36.78 -15.66
N LYS A 160 1.60 36.45 -15.40
CA LYS A 160 0.41 36.92 -16.13
C LYS A 160 -0.44 37.82 -15.24
#